data_AF-A0A930HNF1-F1
#
_entry.id   AF-A0A930HNF1-F1
#
_cell.length_a   1.000
_cell.length_b   1.000
_cell.length_c   1.000
_cell.angle_alpha   90.00
_cell.angle_beta   90.00
_cell.angle_gamma   90.00
#
_symmetry.space_group_name_H-M   'P 1'
#
loop_
_entity.id
_entity.type
_entity.pdbx_description
1 polymer ?
#
loop_
_entity_poly.entity_id
_entity_poly.type
_entity_poly.pdbx_seq_one_letter_code
_entity_poly.pdbx_strand_id
1 'polypeptide(L)'
;MKRLQIIIVFALIATIFTGCKNDKANKVISPTANKTDSLNAGDTTIYGTMLDGGMNSILLLTDAGDTLEIIQNPNDTTEVVKGGKLSGDRFAVIAYKEYGDMILRNAINITSLLGSWTSLDKNFEIKEGGEVTSMLQSEKNVWTSWKIFNGKLLLSRDTFDVIELGADSMALENKAGIFVFGRKK
;
A
#
# COMPACT_ATOMS: atom_id res chain seq x y z
N MET A 1 -77.56 -41.07 -1.07
CA MET A 1 -77.86 -40.64 -2.46
C MET A 1 -76.91 -39.51 -2.84
N LYS A 2 -76.10 -39.71 -3.89
CA LYS A 2 -75.56 -38.73 -4.88
C LYS A 2 -74.96 -37.41 -4.29
N ARG A 3 -73.73 -36.95 -4.52
CA ARG A 3 -72.72 -37.00 -5.62
C ARG A 3 -71.39 -36.53 -4.98
N LEU A 4 -70.26 -37.25 -5.02
CA LEU A 4 -69.22 -37.37 -6.06
C LEU A 4 -68.77 -36.07 -6.77
N GLN A 5 -67.44 -35.85 -6.73
CA GLN A 5 -66.55 -35.13 -7.68
C GLN A 5 -66.26 -33.63 -7.39
N ILE A 6 -65.05 -33.05 -7.49
CA ILE A 6 -63.69 -33.44 -7.93
C ILE A 6 -62.78 -32.18 -7.74
N ILE A 7 -61.49 -32.36 -7.36
CA ILE A 7 -60.27 -31.57 -7.71
C ILE A 7 -60.28 -30.04 -7.39
N ILE A 8 -59.33 -29.48 -6.62
CA ILE A 8 -58.03 -28.94 -7.10
C ILE A 8 -57.01 -28.89 -5.94
N VAL A 9 -55.80 -29.27 -6.30
CA VAL A 9 -54.54 -29.45 -5.57
C VAL A 9 -53.71 -28.16 -5.64
N PHE A 10 -53.07 -27.82 -4.51
CA PHE A 10 -51.90 -26.91 -4.36
C PHE A 10 -52.13 -25.41 -4.70
N ALA A 11 -51.52 -24.42 -4.05
CA ALA A 11 -50.24 -24.39 -3.34
C ALA A 11 -50.22 -23.36 -2.20
N LEU A 12 -49.36 -23.67 -1.25
CA LEU A 12 -48.91 -22.91 -0.08
C LEU A 12 -48.39 -21.51 -0.47
N ILE A 13 -48.94 -20.44 0.12
CA ILE A 13 -48.24 -19.15 0.23
C ILE A 13 -48.28 -18.72 1.70
N ALA A 14 -47.20 -19.04 2.40
CA ALA A 14 -46.83 -18.40 3.64
C ALA A 14 -45.38 -17.94 3.48
N THR A 15 -45.19 -16.65 3.21
CA THR A 15 -43.92 -15.99 3.49
C THR A 15 -44.20 -14.70 4.26
N ILE A 16 -43.75 -14.74 5.51
CA ILE A 16 -43.78 -13.68 6.49
C ILE A 16 -42.77 -12.63 5.99
N PHE A 17 -43.21 -11.38 5.81
CA PHE A 17 -42.29 -10.25 5.64
C PHE A 17 -41.59 -9.99 6.98
N THR A 18 -40.43 -10.60 7.17
CA THR A 18 -39.47 -10.18 8.19
C THR A 18 -38.72 -8.95 7.66
N GLY A 19 -39.16 -7.77 8.09
CA GLY A 19 -38.43 -6.53 7.90
C GLY A 19 -37.14 -6.56 8.70
N CYS A 20 -36.03 -6.95 8.06
CA CYS A 20 -34.69 -6.72 8.60
C CYS A 20 -34.34 -5.24 8.44
N LYS A 21 -34.52 -4.47 9.51
CA LYS A 21 -33.75 -3.26 9.77
C LYS A 21 -32.27 -3.64 9.88
N ASN A 22 -31.44 -3.11 8.98
CA ASN A 22 -30.00 -2.95 9.21
C ASN A 22 -29.49 -1.81 8.32
N ASP A 23 -29.80 -0.58 8.73
CA ASP A 23 -28.98 0.57 8.34
C ASP A 23 -27.63 0.45 9.05
N LYS A 24 -26.67 -0.22 8.40
CA LYS A 24 -25.26 0.01 8.68
C LYS A 24 -24.73 0.97 7.64
N ALA A 25 -24.98 2.26 7.88
CA ALA A 25 -24.19 3.31 7.28
C ALA A 25 -22.73 3.07 7.67
N ASN A 26 -21.88 2.69 6.70
CA ASN A 26 -20.45 2.70 6.87
C ASN A 26 -20.05 4.13 7.23
N LYS A 27 -19.64 4.30 8.48
CA LYS A 27 -19.22 5.59 9.02
C LYS A 27 -17.83 5.87 8.44
N VAL A 28 -17.78 6.56 7.30
CA VAL A 28 -16.56 7.23 6.83
C VAL A 28 -16.26 8.34 7.83
N ILE A 29 -15.49 8.01 8.86
CA ILE A 29 -14.99 9.01 9.80
C ILE A 29 -13.89 9.77 9.06
N SER A 30 -14.16 11.02 8.72
CA SER A 30 -13.12 11.95 8.27
C SER A 30 -12.30 12.39 9.48
N PRO A 31 -10.97 12.16 9.52
CA PRO A 31 -10.12 12.93 10.40
C PRO A 31 -9.93 14.31 9.75
N THR A 32 -10.18 15.34 10.55
CA THR A 32 -9.81 16.73 10.30
C THR A 32 -8.29 16.83 10.22
N ALA A 33 -7.75 17.04 9.02
CA ALA A 33 -6.34 17.37 8.84
C ALA A 33 -6.16 18.87 9.11
N ASN A 34 -5.89 19.21 10.36
CA ASN A 34 -5.35 20.52 10.69
C ASN A 34 -3.89 20.57 10.21
N LYS A 35 -3.64 21.50 9.29
CA LYS A 35 -2.31 21.87 8.82
C LYS A 35 -1.56 22.52 9.97
N THR A 36 -0.53 21.86 10.50
CA THR A 36 0.46 22.47 11.38
C THR A 36 1.85 22.08 10.91
N ASP A 37 2.60 23.07 10.40
CA ASP A 37 4.05 23.03 10.32
C ASP A 37 4.62 22.60 11.67
N SER A 38 5.48 21.59 11.69
CA SER A 38 6.36 21.38 12.83
C SER A 38 7.60 20.59 12.44
N LEU A 39 8.75 21.08 12.89
CA LEU A 39 10.04 20.38 12.91
C LEU A 39 10.03 19.17 13.88
N ASN A 40 8.84 18.69 14.28
CA ASN A 40 8.52 17.51 15.08
C ASN A 40 7.37 16.71 14.45
N ALA A 41 7.10 16.87 13.15
CA ALA A 41 6.11 16.06 12.45
C ALA A 41 6.58 14.59 12.47
N GLY A 42 5.80 13.74 13.12
CA GLY A 42 6.00 12.29 13.07
C GLY A 42 5.95 11.76 11.63
N ASP A 43 6.17 10.45 11.48
CA ASP A 43 6.10 9.81 10.17
C ASP A 43 4.73 10.01 9.54
N THR A 44 4.66 10.63 8.36
CA THR A 44 3.43 10.85 7.62
C THR A 44 3.05 9.66 6.73
N THR A 45 3.87 8.60 6.70
CA THR A 45 3.61 7.40 5.92
C THR A 45 2.45 6.59 6.50
N ILE A 46 1.50 6.25 5.64
CA ILE A 46 0.42 5.30 5.90
C ILE A 46 0.96 3.90 5.57
N TYR A 47 1.03 3.03 6.56
CA TYR A 47 1.43 1.62 6.38
C TYR A 47 0.22 0.73 6.33
N GLY A 48 0.29 -0.32 5.50
CA GLY A 48 -0.80 -1.28 5.38
C GLY A 48 -0.51 -2.43 4.44
N THR A 49 -1.51 -3.28 4.28
CA THR A 49 -1.51 -4.41 3.35
C THR A 49 -2.47 -4.13 2.21
N MET A 50 -2.01 -4.30 0.97
CA MET A 50 -2.84 -4.09 -0.20
C MET A 50 -3.92 -5.18 -0.28
N LEU A 51 -5.18 -4.78 -0.33
CA LEU A 51 -6.31 -5.68 -0.56
C LEU A 51 -6.53 -5.88 -2.05
N ASP A 52 -6.50 -4.80 -2.82
CA ASP A 52 -6.70 -4.80 -4.27
C ASP A 52 -5.97 -3.64 -4.94
N GLY A 53 -5.56 -3.85 -6.19
CA GLY A 53 -4.82 -2.90 -7.02
C GLY A 53 -5.58 -2.59 -8.30
N GLY A 54 -6.44 -1.58 -8.27
CA GLY A 54 -7.16 -1.09 -9.45
C GLY A 54 -6.24 -0.39 -10.46
N MET A 55 -6.75 -0.12 -11.66
CA MET A 55 -6.01 0.58 -12.71
C MET A 55 -5.44 1.92 -12.21
N ASN A 56 -6.30 2.75 -11.60
CA ASN A 56 -5.94 4.08 -11.10
C ASN A 56 -6.17 4.23 -9.59
N SER A 57 -6.23 3.13 -8.84
CA SER A 57 -6.40 3.18 -7.39
C SER A 57 -5.66 2.04 -6.69
N ILE A 58 -5.52 2.18 -5.38
CA ILE A 58 -5.14 1.10 -4.47
C ILE A 58 -6.16 1.02 -3.34
N LEU A 59 -6.51 -0.20 -2.93
CA LEU A 59 -7.30 -0.46 -1.75
C LEU A 59 -6.39 -1.02 -0.67
N LEU A 60 -6.20 -0.27 0.41
CA LEU A 60 -5.23 -0.56 1.46
C LEU A 60 -5.94 -0.83 2.79
N LEU A 61 -5.67 -1.97 3.42
CA LEU A 61 -5.96 -2.18 4.83
C LEU A 61 -4.81 -1.60 5.64
N THR A 62 -5.03 -0.50 6.35
CA THR A 62 -3.98 0.15 7.14
C THR A 62 -3.62 -0.69 8.37
N ASP A 63 -2.47 -0.41 8.95
CA ASP A 63 -2.05 -1.00 10.22
C ASP A 63 -2.95 -0.58 11.41
N ALA A 64 -3.72 0.50 11.26
CA ALA A 64 -4.74 0.90 12.24
C ALA A 64 -6.06 0.12 12.09
N GLY A 65 -6.19 -0.69 11.04
CA GLY A 65 -7.32 -1.58 10.79
C GLY A 65 -8.45 -0.97 9.96
N ASP A 66 -8.31 0.26 9.47
CA ASP A 66 -9.25 0.84 8.51
C ASP A 66 -8.88 0.50 7.06
N THR A 67 -9.87 0.53 6.18
CA THR A 67 -9.67 0.32 4.73
C THR A 67 -9.75 1.66 4.02
N LEU A 68 -8.72 1.99 3.25
CA LEU A 68 -8.64 3.21 2.45
C LEU A 68 -8.60 2.87 0.96
N GLU A 69 -9.49 3.48 0.18
CA GLU A 69 -9.32 3.58 -1.27
C GLU A 69 -8.55 4.87 -1.57
N ILE A 70 -7.45 4.75 -2.29
CA ILE A 70 -6.56 5.87 -2.61
C ILE A 70 -6.38 5.92 -4.13
N ILE A 71 -6.76 7.05 -4.72
CA ILE A 71 -6.88 7.24 -6.16
C ILE A 71 -5.62 7.93 -6.69
N GLN A 72 -5.09 7.47 -7.82
CA GLN A 72 -3.97 8.13 -8.50
C GLN A 72 -4.44 9.39 -9.20
N ASN A 73 -3.64 10.45 -9.15
CA ASN A 73 -3.95 11.66 -9.91
C ASN A 73 -3.73 11.38 -11.40
N PRO A 74 -4.75 11.54 -12.26
CA PRO A 74 -4.59 11.29 -13.70
C PRO A 74 -3.63 12.27 -14.39
N ASN A 75 -3.27 13.36 -13.73
CA ASN A 75 -2.30 14.34 -14.24
C ASN A 75 -0.86 14.03 -13.84
N ASP A 76 -0.63 12.99 -13.01
CA ASP A 76 0.73 12.58 -12.67
C ASP A 76 1.44 12.06 -13.94
N THR A 77 2.58 12.66 -14.26
CA THR A 77 3.38 12.30 -15.43
C THR A 77 4.39 11.19 -15.13
N THR A 78 4.52 10.81 -13.86
CA THR A 78 5.45 9.79 -13.37
C THR A 78 4.68 8.74 -12.61
N GLU A 79 5.09 7.48 -12.73
CA GLU A 79 4.50 6.40 -11.96
C GLU A 79 4.68 6.62 -10.46
N VAL A 80 3.57 6.68 -9.71
CA VAL A 80 3.57 6.95 -8.25
C VAL A 80 3.54 5.68 -7.40
N VAL A 81 3.38 4.49 -8.01
CA VAL A 81 3.42 3.20 -7.31
C VAL A 81 4.68 2.45 -7.71
N LYS A 82 5.57 2.22 -6.75
CA LYS A 82 6.86 1.54 -6.95
C LYS A 82 6.76 0.11 -6.44
N GLY A 83 7.17 -0.87 -7.25
CA GLY A 83 7.15 -2.30 -6.90
C GLY A 83 5.84 -3.01 -7.21
N GLY A 84 5.02 -2.49 -8.13
CA GLY A 84 3.77 -3.12 -8.56
C GLY A 84 2.64 -3.03 -7.53
N LYS A 85 1.46 -3.56 -7.89
CA LYS A 85 0.24 -3.58 -7.07
C LYS A 85 -0.22 -5.03 -6.88
N LEU A 86 0.34 -5.74 -5.91
CA LEU A 86 -0.05 -7.12 -5.63
C LEU A 86 -0.86 -7.19 -4.34
N SER A 87 -2.01 -7.85 -4.38
CA SER A 87 -2.81 -8.14 -3.18
C SER A 87 -2.03 -8.99 -2.20
N GLY A 88 -2.09 -8.62 -0.92
CA GLY A 88 -1.34 -9.25 0.16
C GLY A 88 0.01 -8.60 0.47
N ASP A 89 0.53 -7.75 -0.41
CA ASP A 89 1.81 -7.08 -0.18
C ASP A 89 1.70 -5.92 0.81
N ARG A 90 2.82 -5.66 1.51
CA ARG A 90 2.98 -4.55 2.44
C ARG A 90 3.35 -3.28 1.69
N PHE A 91 2.72 -2.17 2.05
CA PHE A 91 2.96 -0.87 1.41
C PHE A 91 3.23 0.23 2.43
N ALA A 92 4.06 1.17 1.99
CA ALA A 92 4.20 2.50 2.57
C ALA A 92 3.61 3.52 1.59
N VAL A 93 2.62 4.30 2.04
CA VAL A 93 1.85 5.21 1.20
C VAL A 93 1.89 6.64 1.74
N ILE A 94 2.12 7.61 0.85
CA ILE A 94 1.84 9.02 1.09
C ILE A 94 0.63 9.40 0.25
N ALA A 95 -0.40 9.92 0.91
CA ALA A 95 -1.63 10.38 0.28
C ALA A 95 -2.09 11.69 0.93
N TYR A 96 -2.97 12.41 0.25
CA TYR A 96 -3.55 13.66 0.74
C TYR A 96 -5.02 13.73 0.34
N LYS A 97 -5.81 14.49 1.10
CA LYS A 97 -7.21 14.75 0.74
C LYS A 97 -7.30 15.86 -0.29
N GLU A 98 -8.06 15.63 -1.35
CA GLU A 98 -8.40 16.63 -2.36
C GLU A 98 -9.86 16.41 -2.80
N TYR A 99 -10.68 17.45 -2.71
CA TYR A 99 -12.14 17.41 -3.01
C TYR A 99 -12.94 16.30 -2.32
N GLY A 100 -12.45 15.75 -1.20
CA GLY A 100 -13.10 14.67 -0.46
C GLY A 100 -12.51 13.29 -0.72
N ASP A 101 -11.73 13.14 -1.80
CA ASP A 101 -11.04 11.91 -2.17
C ASP A 101 -9.64 11.84 -1.57
N MET A 102 -9.16 10.62 -1.32
CA MET A 102 -7.76 10.38 -0.96
C MET A 102 -6.94 10.22 -2.23
N ILE A 103 -6.08 11.18 -2.51
CA ILE A 103 -5.21 11.19 -3.69
C ILE A 103 -3.83 10.66 -3.33
N LEU A 104 -3.35 9.72 -4.13
CA LEU A 104 -2.04 9.11 -4.00
C LEU A 104 -0.96 10.11 -4.40
N ARG A 105 0.09 10.22 -3.59
CA ARG A 105 1.31 10.99 -3.92
C ARG A 105 2.50 10.08 -4.17
N ASN A 106 2.63 9.03 -3.38
CA ASN A 106 3.69 8.03 -3.52
C ASN A 106 3.25 6.73 -2.83
N ALA A 107 3.58 5.57 -3.41
CA ALA A 107 3.44 4.27 -2.77
C ALA A 107 4.68 3.41 -3.06
N ILE A 108 5.25 2.83 -2.01
CA ILE A 108 6.36 1.88 -2.11
C ILE A 108 5.85 0.52 -1.65
N ASN A 109 5.90 -0.47 -2.53
CA ASN A 109 5.68 -1.87 -2.18
C ASN A 109 6.88 -2.35 -1.36
N ILE A 110 6.70 -2.45 -0.04
CA ILE A 110 7.71 -2.91 0.90
C ILE A 110 8.07 -4.36 0.63
N THR A 111 7.09 -5.23 0.33
CA THR A 111 7.37 -6.64 0.01
C THR A 111 8.33 -6.75 -1.17
N SER A 112 8.10 -5.95 -2.22
CA SER A 112 8.99 -5.91 -3.39
C SER A 112 10.36 -5.30 -3.06
N LEU A 113 10.46 -4.38 -2.11
CA LEU A 113 11.73 -3.77 -1.71
C LEU A 113 12.67 -4.78 -1.03
N LEU A 114 12.11 -5.77 -0.32
CA LEU A 114 12.90 -6.81 0.34
C LEU A 114 13.67 -7.66 -0.67
N GLY A 115 14.84 -8.13 -0.24
CA GLY A 115 15.71 -9.02 -1.01
C GLY A 115 17.11 -8.48 -1.23
N SER A 116 17.86 -9.19 -2.06
CA SER A 116 19.27 -8.89 -2.37
C SER A 116 19.41 -7.99 -3.59
N TRP A 117 20.20 -6.93 -3.43
CA TRP A 117 20.44 -5.88 -4.42
C TRP A 117 21.93 -5.69 -4.66
N THR A 118 22.33 -5.45 -5.91
CA THR A 118 23.74 -5.31 -6.28
C THR A 118 23.96 -4.22 -7.32
N SER A 119 25.07 -3.50 -7.18
CA SER A 119 25.64 -2.56 -8.17
C SER A 119 27.13 -2.91 -8.38
N LEU A 120 27.88 -2.02 -9.03
CA LEU A 120 29.34 -2.13 -9.19
C LEU A 120 30.10 -2.07 -7.85
N ASP A 121 29.57 -1.36 -6.87
CA ASP A 121 30.25 -0.99 -5.63
C ASP A 121 29.49 -1.36 -4.35
N LYS A 122 28.26 -1.84 -4.48
CA LYS A 122 27.39 -2.27 -3.38
C LYS A 122 26.82 -3.66 -3.66
N ASN A 123 26.69 -4.48 -2.64
CA ASN A 123 25.92 -5.72 -2.69
C ASN A 123 25.41 -6.00 -1.28
N PHE A 124 24.09 -5.93 -1.10
CA PHE A 124 23.44 -5.92 0.20
C PHE A 124 22.05 -6.55 0.12
N GLU A 125 21.53 -6.97 1.27
CA GLU A 125 20.20 -7.53 1.43
C GLU A 125 19.37 -6.62 2.33
N ILE A 126 18.19 -6.22 1.87
CA ILE A 126 17.16 -5.56 2.66
C ILE A 126 16.26 -6.65 3.24
N LYS A 127 16.28 -6.83 4.56
CA LYS A 127 15.51 -7.86 5.26
C LYS A 127 14.25 -7.29 5.89
N GLU A 128 13.27 -8.14 6.13
CA GLU A 128 12.14 -7.78 6.98
C GLU A 128 12.62 -7.33 8.37
N GLY A 129 11.90 -6.40 9.01
CA GLY A 129 12.24 -5.92 10.35
C GLY A 129 13.29 -4.81 10.42
N GLY A 130 13.75 -4.30 9.28
CA GLY A 130 14.60 -3.10 9.24
C GLY A 130 16.10 -3.35 9.26
N GLU A 131 16.55 -4.59 9.09
CA GLU A 131 17.97 -4.94 8.97
C GLU A 131 18.45 -4.83 7.52
N VAL A 132 19.68 -4.33 7.34
CA VAL A 132 20.41 -4.41 6.06
C VAL A 132 21.72 -5.17 6.29
N THR A 133 22.00 -6.16 5.44
CA THR A 133 23.26 -6.91 5.50
C THR A 133 24.08 -6.67 4.24
N SER A 134 25.30 -6.13 4.37
CA SER A 134 26.23 -6.10 3.24
C SER A 134 26.88 -7.47 3.03
N MET A 135 27.06 -7.83 1.77
CA MET A 135 27.72 -9.04 1.31
C MET A 135 29.14 -8.75 0.79
N LEU A 136 29.61 -7.51 0.88
CA LEU A 136 30.95 -7.08 0.48
C LEU A 136 31.82 -6.84 1.71
N GLN A 137 32.80 -7.71 1.92
CA GLN A 137 33.67 -7.66 3.09
C GLN A 137 34.58 -6.42 3.14
N SER A 138 34.81 -5.78 1.99
CA SER A 138 35.66 -4.59 1.83
C SER A 138 34.88 -3.28 1.70
N GLU A 139 33.54 -3.32 1.83
CA GLU A 139 32.71 -2.13 1.64
C GLU A 139 32.95 -1.09 2.74
N LYS A 140 33.17 0.16 2.34
CA LYS A 140 33.23 1.30 3.27
C LYS A 140 31.83 1.92 3.37
N ASN A 141 31.46 2.38 4.57
CA ASN A 141 30.14 2.96 4.85
C ASN A 141 28.99 1.99 4.55
N VAL A 142 29.03 0.84 5.21
CA VAL A 142 28.01 -0.21 5.10
C VAL A 142 26.69 0.27 5.68
N TRP A 143 25.60 0.06 4.93
CA TRP A 143 24.25 0.18 5.47
C TRP A 143 23.92 -1.02 6.34
N THR A 144 23.37 -0.76 7.53
CA THR A 144 23.06 -1.78 8.54
C THR A 144 21.59 -1.83 8.92
N SER A 145 20.84 -0.79 8.57
CA SER A 145 19.42 -0.68 8.85
C SER A 145 18.67 0.06 7.76
N TRP A 146 17.38 -0.23 7.65
CA TRP A 146 16.48 0.50 6.78
C TRP A 146 15.13 0.80 7.45
N LYS A 147 14.46 1.84 6.95
CA LYS A 147 13.04 2.08 7.18
C LYS A 147 12.48 2.96 6.07
N ILE A 148 11.17 2.92 5.86
CA ILE A 148 10.50 4.04 5.20
C ILE A 148 10.24 5.12 6.26
N PHE A 149 10.38 6.39 5.90
CA PHE A 149 9.99 7.52 6.74
C PHE A 149 9.61 8.70 5.85
N ASN A 150 8.42 9.26 6.02
CA ASN A 150 7.87 10.32 5.17
C ASN A 150 7.91 9.96 3.67
N GLY A 151 7.67 8.69 3.35
CA GLY A 151 7.63 8.18 1.98
C GLY A 151 9.00 8.02 1.32
N LYS A 152 10.09 8.18 2.08
CA LYS A 152 11.48 8.00 1.61
C LYS A 152 12.11 6.75 2.20
N LEU A 153 13.00 6.12 1.46
CA LEU A 153 13.80 5.00 1.95
C LEU A 153 15.02 5.52 2.69
N LEU A 154 15.12 5.23 3.98
CA LEU A 154 16.30 5.52 4.77
C LEU A 154 17.14 4.27 4.84
N LEU A 155 18.42 4.37 4.43
CA LEU A 155 19.43 3.33 4.59
C LEU A 155 20.50 3.87 5.55
N SER A 156 20.40 3.47 6.82
CA SER A 156 21.19 4.00 7.93
C SER A 156 21.11 5.53 8.05
N ARG A 157 22.10 6.27 7.54
CA ARG A 157 22.12 7.75 7.55
C ARG A 157 21.70 8.38 6.22
N ASP A 158 21.66 7.58 5.17
CA ASP A 158 21.30 8.06 3.84
C ASP A 158 19.79 8.02 3.67
N THR A 159 19.25 9.02 3.01
CA THR A 159 17.82 9.14 2.70
C THR A 159 17.67 9.22 1.21
N PHE A 160 16.80 8.38 0.66
CA PHE A 160 16.58 8.22 -0.77
C PHE A 160 15.12 8.39 -1.15
N ASP A 161 14.92 9.02 -2.30
CA ASP A 161 13.71 8.84 -3.08
C ASP A 161 13.80 7.53 -3.86
N VAL A 162 12.72 6.73 -3.81
CA VAL A 162 12.61 5.50 -4.61
C VAL A 162 12.04 5.88 -5.96
N ILE A 163 12.92 6.00 -6.95
CA ILE A 163 12.56 6.42 -8.32
C ILE A 163 11.98 5.26 -9.12
N GLU A 164 12.56 4.08 -8.94
CA GLU A 164 12.12 2.84 -9.59
C GLU A 164 12.23 1.68 -8.60
N LEU A 165 11.23 0.81 -8.61
CA LEU A 165 11.28 -0.49 -7.96
C LEU A 165 10.55 -1.48 -8.85
N GLY A 166 11.32 -2.33 -9.52
CA GLY A 166 10.83 -3.39 -10.39
C GLY A 166 11.16 -4.78 -9.84
N ALA A 167 10.83 -5.78 -10.64
CA ALA A 167 11.14 -7.18 -10.33
C ALA A 167 12.65 -7.44 -10.30
N ASP A 168 13.42 -6.82 -11.20
CA ASP A 168 14.87 -7.07 -11.34
C ASP A 168 15.74 -5.80 -11.13
N SER A 169 15.14 -4.63 -10.96
CA SER A 169 15.83 -3.34 -10.86
C SER A 169 15.30 -2.47 -9.72
N MET A 170 16.17 -1.64 -9.14
CA MET A 170 15.81 -0.57 -8.22
C MET A 170 16.66 0.66 -8.50
N ALA A 171 16.04 1.83 -8.55
CA ALA A 171 16.74 3.10 -8.69
C ALA A 171 16.42 4.00 -7.49
N LEU A 172 17.47 4.45 -6.80
CA LEU A 172 17.40 5.31 -5.62
C LEU A 172 18.07 6.64 -5.92
N GLU A 173 17.45 7.75 -5.57
CA GLU A 173 18.02 9.08 -5.75
C GLU A 173 18.24 9.77 -4.41
N ASN A 174 19.39 10.43 -4.26
CA ASN A 174 19.62 11.37 -3.18
C ASN A 174 20.45 12.57 -3.70
N LYS A 175 20.89 13.46 -2.79
CA LYS A 175 21.69 14.64 -3.12
C LYS A 175 23.00 14.37 -3.89
N ALA A 176 23.52 13.14 -3.86
CA ALA A 176 24.74 12.72 -4.54
C ALA A 176 24.47 12.20 -5.97
N GLY A 177 23.21 11.89 -6.31
CA GLY A 177 22.80 11.40 -7.63
C GLY A 177 21.88 10.20 -7.56
N ILE A 178 21.78 9.50 -8.70
CA ILE A 178 20.96 8.31 -8.89
C ILE A 178 21.84 7.06 -8.80
N PHE A 179 21.40 6.09 -8.00
CA PHE A 179 22.05 4.80 -7.78
C PHE A 179 21.13 3.70 -8.32
N VAL A 180 21.67 2.85 -9.18
CA VAL A 180 20.92 1.76 -9.83
C VAL A 180 21.45 0.42 -9.33
N PHE A 181 20.53 -0.45 -8.94
CA PHE A 181 20.81 -1.78 -8.44
C PHE A 181 20.04 -2.83 -9.25
N GLY A 182 20.69 -3.94 -9.53
CA GLY A 182 20.04 -5.16 -10.03
C GLY A 182 19.64 -6.07 -8.87
N ARG A 183 18.54 -6.81 -9.01
CA ARG A 183 18.15 -7.84 -8.05
C ARG A 183 19.03 -9.06 -8.22
N LYS A 184 19.55 -9.57 -7.11
CA LYS A 184 20.32 -10.81 -7.08
C LYS A 184 19.35 -11.97 -6.81
N LYS A 185 19.32 -12.93 -7.74
CA LYS A 185 18.54 -14.17 -7.62
C LYS A 185 19.26 -15.18 -6.74
#